data_AF-A0A0S8GNR8-F1
#
_entry.id   AF-A0A0S8GNR8-F1
#
_cell.length_a   1.000
_cell.length_b   1.000
_cell.length_c   1.000
_cell.angle_alpha   90.00
_cell.angle_beta   90.00
_cell.angle_gamma   90.00
#
_symmetry.space_group_name_H-M   'P 1'
#
loop_
_entity.id
_entity.type
_entity.pdbx_description
1 polymer ?
#
loop_
_entity_poly.entity_id
_entity_poly.type
_entity_poly.pdbx_seq_one_letter_code
_entity_poly.pdbx_strand_id
1 'polypeptide(L)'
;KKIKLEQMPHAEKDPGVAAASVLARAEFLRRMERLSQQCGFDLPKGASSLVDEAARKVIAKFGKDALNRFVKLHFKNTLRLGSG
;
A
#
# COMPACT_ATOMS: atom_id res chain seq x y z
N LYS A 1 -4.21 8.79 32.68
CA LYS A 1 -5.44 9.04 31.89
C LYS A 1 -5.98 7.70 31.40
N LYS A 2 -7.26 7.39 31.63
CA LYS A 2 -7.92 6.18 31.12
C LYS A 2 -8.62 6.54 29.82
N ILE A 3 -8.33 5.85 28.72
CA ILE A 3 -9.01 6.03 27.43
C ILE A 3 -10.14 5.00 27.36
N LYS A 4 -11.35 5.44 27.02
CA LYS A 4 -12.47 4.53 26.72
C LYS A 4 -12.24 4.00 25.29
N LEU A 5 -12.07 2.69 25.14
CA LEU A 5 -11.89 2.02 23.85
C LEU A 5 -13.17 1.29 23.48
N GLU A 6 -13.68 1.56 22.28
CA GLU A 6 -14.83 0.87 21.71
C GLU A 6 -14.42 0.29 20.34
N GLN A 7 -14.71 -0.99 20.11
CA GLN A 7 -14.40 -1.70 18.88
C GLN A 7 -15.67 -2.38 18.38
N MET A 8 -16.03 -2.14 17.11
CA MET A 8 -17.21 -2.74 16.49
C MET A 8 -17.03 -2.88 14.97
N PRO A 9 -17.69 -3.85 14.32
CA PRO A 9 -17.85 -3.88 12.87
C PRO A 9 -18.68 -2.68 12.39
N HIS A 10 -18.46 -2.23 11.16
CA HIS A 10 -19.20 -1.12 10.54
C HIS A 10 -19.19 0.19 11.33
N ALA A 11 -18.04 0.51 11.94
CA ALA A 11 -17.86 1.70 12.76
C ALA A 11 -18.00 3.02 11.96
N GLU A 12 -17.98 2.97 10.62
CA GLU A 12 -18.24 4.12 9.74
C GLU A 12 -19.63 4.75 9.91
N LYS A 13 -20.54 4.13 10.68
CA LYS A 13 -21.79 4.75 11.11
C LYS A 13 -21.56 5.97 12.01
N ASP A 14 -20.44 6.01 12.74
CA ASP A 14 -20.01 7.20 13.48
C ASP A 14 -19.40 8.23 12.50
N PRO A 15 -19.89 9.48 12.47
CA PRO A 15 -19.38 10.51 11.56
C PRO A 15 -17.88 10.80 11.72
N GLY A 16 -17.34 10.70 12.94
CA GLY A 16 -15.92 10.87 13.21
C GLY A 16 -15.08 9.75 12.58
N VAL A 17 -15.53 8.51 12.69
CA VAL A 17 -14.89 7.34 12.05
C VAL A 17 -15.00 7.41 10.52
N ALA A 18 -16.15 7.82 9.99
CA ALA A 18 -16.32 8.06 8.55
C ALA A 18 -15.36 9.13 8.03
N ALA A 19 -15.28 10.28 8.71
CA ALA A 19 -14.37 11.36 8.36
C ALA A 19 -12.90 10.90 8.42
N ALA A 20 -12.51 10.16 9.46
CA ALA A 20 -11.17 9.59 9.57
C ALA A 20 -10.86 8.64 8.40
N SER A 21 -11.82 7.82 7.98
CA SER A 21 -11.67 6.90 6.85
C SER A 21 -11.48 7.63 5.52
N VAL A 22 -12.20 8.73 5.30
CA VAL A 22 -12.03 9.59 4.11
C VAL A 22 -10.65 10.24 4.09
N LEU A 23 -10.20 10.80 5.22
CA LEU A 23 -8.88 11.41 5.36
C LEU A 23 -7.76 10.39 5.12
N ALA A 24 -7.87 9.20 5.72
CA ALA A 24 -6.92 8.12 5.52
C ALA A 24 -6.84 7.69 4.05
N ARG A 25 -7.98 7.60 3.35
CA ARG A 25 -8.01 7.29 1.92
C ARG A 25 -7.38 8.38 1.06
N ALA A 26 -7.64 9.66 1.37
CA ALA A 26 -7.03 10.78 0.66
C ALA A 26 -5.50 10.80 0.83
N GLU A 27 -5.01 10.58 2.04
CA GLU A 27 -3.56 10.44 2.31
C GLU A 27 -2.96 9.22 1.59
N PHE A 28 -3.65 8.07 1.60
CA PHE A 28 -3.20 6.89 0.89
C PHE A 28 -3.00 7.17 -0.61
N LEU A 29 -3.95 7.84 -1.26
CA LEU A 29 -3.85 8.20 -2.67
C LEU A 29 -2.68 9.16 -2.94
N ARG A 30 -2.52 10.21 -2.13
CA ARG A 30 -1.39 11.16 -2.23
C ARG A 30 -0.04 10.47 -2.07
N ARG A 31 0.06 9.51 -1.14
CA ARG A 31 1.29 8.73 -0.94
C ARG A 31 1.58 7.78 -2.07
N MET A 32 0.56 7.13 -2.63
CA MET A 32 0.72 6.27 -3.81
C MET A 32 1.19 7.06 -5.03
N GLU A 33 0.68 8.27 -5.25
CA GLU A 33 1.14 9.17 -6.32
C GLU A 33 2.60 9.55 -6.13
N ARG A 34 2.99 10.00 -4.93
CA ARG A 34 4.38 10.34 -4.61
C ARG A 34 5.32 9.15 -4.80
N LEU A 35 4.92 7.95 -4.38
CA LEU A 35 5.73 6.74 -4.56
C LEU A 35 5.85 6.38 -6.05
N SER A 36 4.79 6.55 -6.83
CA SER A 36 4.80 6.34 -8.29
C SER A 36 5.76 7.30 -8.98
N GLN A 37 5.76 8.59 -8.59
CA GLN A 37 6.74 9.58 -9.08
C GLN A 37 8.18 9.19 -8.72
N GLN A 38 8.43 8.75 -7.50
CA GLN A 38 9.77 8.28 -7.08
C GLN A 38 10.22 7.02 -7.82
N CYS A 39 9.28 6.13 -8.12
CA CYS A 39 9.52 4.91 -8.88
C CYS A 39 9.70 5.20 -10.38
N GLY A 40 9.09 6.28 -10.86
CA GLY A 40 9.07 6.71 -12.26
C GLY A 40 8.09 5.93 -13.13
N PHE A 41 7.08 5.30 -12.52
CA PHE A 41 5.93 4.68 -13.18
C PHE A 41 4.80 4.46 -12.15
N ASP A 42 3.58 4.26 -12.64
CA ASP A 42 2.41 4.06 -11.79
C ASP A 42 2.50 2.76 -10.98
N LEU A 43 2.38 2.87 -9.66
CA LEU A 43 2.26 1.73 -8.77
C LEU A 43 0.78 1.34 -8.65
N PRO A 44 0.37 0.16 -9.18
CA PRO A 44 -1.01 -0.28 -9.10
C PRO A 44 -1.40 -0.57 -7.64
N LYS A 45 -2.67 -0.31 -7.34
CA LYS A 45 -3.26 -0.58 -6.02
C LYS A 45 -3.84 -1.99 -5.98
N GLY A 46 -3.87 -2.60 -4.80
CA GLY A 46 -4.43 -3.94 -4.58
C GLY A 46 -3.35 -5.02 -4.53
N ALA A 47 -3.67 -6.22 -5.00
CA ALA A 47 -2.81 -7.41 -4.90
C ALA A 47 -2.93 -8.34 -6.14
N SER A 48 -3.37 -7.81 -7.28
CA SER A 48 -3.51 -8.57 -8.54
C SER A 48 -2.16 -8.83 -9.22
N SER A 49 -2.15 -9.58 -10.32
CA SER A 49 -0.93 -9.82 -11.12
C SER A 49 -0.21 -8.54 -11.56
N LEU A 50 -0.94 -7.43 -11.71
CA LEU A 50 -0.38 -6.12 -12.03
C LEU A 50 0.61 -5.62 -10.97
N VAL A 51 0.39 -5.92 -9.69
CA VAL A 51 1.35 -5.53 -8.64
C VAL A 51 2.61 -6.39 -8.68
N ASP A 52 2.50 -7.65 -9.11
CA ASP A 52 3.64 -8.55 -9.28
C ASP A 52 4.51 -8.08 -10.47
N GLU A 53 3.89 -7.61 -11.55
CA GLU A 53 4.57 -6.97 -12.68
C GLU A 53 5.25 -5.66 -12.29
N ALA A 54 4.56 -4.80 -11.54
CA ALA A 54 5.14 -3.55 -11.04
C ALA A 54 6.34 -3.81 -10.13
N ALA A 55 6.25 -4.78 -9.22
CA ALA A 55 7.36 -5.17 -8.36
C ALA A 55 8.56 -5.70 -9.17
N ARG A 56 8.34 -6.50 -10.22
CA ARG A 56 9.41 -6.92 -11.14
C ARG A 56 10.06 -5.72 -11.85
N LYS A 57 9.29 -4.71 -12.25
CA LYS A 57 9.84 -3.46 -12.80
C LYS A 57 10.69 -2.68 -11.77
N VAL A 58 10.29 -2.67 -10.50
CA VAL A 58 11.10 -2.09 -9.41
C VAL A 58 12.44 -2.80 -9.31
N ILE A 59 12.45 -4.14 -9.30
CA ILE A 59 13.68 -4.94 -9.22
C ILE A 59 14.59 -4.65 -10.43
N ALA A 60 14.03 -4.65 -11.64
CA ALA A 60 14.79 -4.41 -12.86
C ALA A 60 15.43 -3.01 -12.89
N LYS A 61 14.75 -1.99 -12.34
CA LYS A 61 15.21 -0.59 -12.38
C LYS A 61 16.14 -0.22 -11.22
N PHE A 62 15.92 -0.78 -10.03
CA PHE A 62 16.57 -0.31 -8.79
C PHE A 62 17.23 -1.42 -7.97
N GLY A 63 17.19 -2.67 -8.44
CA GLY A 63 17.65 -3.84 -7.70
C GLY A 63 16.62 -4.36 -6.68
N LYS A 64 16.88 -5.55 -6.15
CA LYS A 64 15.96 -6.25 -5.25
C LYS A 64 15.76 -5.53 -3.91
N ASP A 65 16.79 -4.86 -3.41
CA ASP A 65 16.74 -4.15 -2.12
C ASP A 65 15.76 -2.97 -2.13
N ALA A 66 15.47 -2.41 -3.32
CA ALA A 66 14.50 -1.33 -3.48
C ALA A 66 13.06 -1.75 -3.14
N LEU A 67 12.75 -3.06 -3.15
CA LEU A 67 11.44 -3.56 -2.75
C LEU A 67 11.06 -3.12 -1.32
N ASN A 68 12.04 -2.96 -0.41
CA ASN A 68 11.81 -2.46 0.95
C ASN A 68 11.13 -1.08 1.00
N ARG A 69 11.27 -0.28 -0.07
CA ARG A 69 10.73 1.08 -0.16
C ARG A 69 9.32 1.13 -0.75
N PHE A 70 8.95 0.16 -1.59
CA PHE A 70 7.74 0.21 -2.41
C PHE A 70 6.77 -0.96 -2.15
N VAL A 71 7.23 -2.04 -1.50
CA VAL A 71 6.48 -3.30 -1.38
C VAL A 71 6.37 -3.74 0.08
N LYS A 72 5.21 -4.31 0.43
CA LYS A 72 5.03 -5.03 1.70
C LYS A 72 5.57 -6.45 1.55
N LEU A 73 6.81 -6.68 1.97
CA LEU A 73 7.53 -7.93 1.70
C LEU A 73 6.88 -9.20 2.25
N HIS A 74 6.07 -9.12 3.32
CA HIS A 74 5.39 -10.28 3.91
C HIS A 74 4.14 -10.74 3.12
N PHE A 75 3.77 -10.06 2.04
CA PHE A 75 2.62 -10.45 1.22
C PHE A 75 2.97 -11.63 0.30
N LYS A 76 1.96 -12.48 -0.02
CA LYS A 76 2.13 -13.61 -0.95
C LYS A 76 2.62 -13.19 -2.35
N ASN A 77 2.33 -11.95 -2.76
CA ASN A 77 2.85 -11.34 -3.98
C ASN A 77 4.39 -11.43 -4.06
N THR A 78 5.10 -11.23 -2.95
CA THR A 78 6.56 -11.30 -2.90
C THR A 78 7.10 -12.69 -3.26
N LEU A 79 6.37 -13.75 -2.89
CA LEU A 79 6.76 -15.14 -3.21
C LEU A 79 6.70 -15.43 -4.72
N ARG A 80 5.92 -14.65 -5.48
CA ARG A 80 5.79 -14.76 -6.94
C ARG A 80 6.85 -13.97 -7.70
N LEU A 81 7.80 -13.34 -7.00
CA LEU A 81 8.85 -12.53 -7.59
C LEU A 81 10.15 -13.31 -7.90
N GLY A 82 10.25 -14.59 -7.50
CA GLY A 82 11.34 -15.50 -7.90
C GLY A 82 10.89 -16.45 -9.02
N SER A 83 11.71 -16.88 -9.99
CA SER A 83 13.18 -16.79 -10.13
C SER A 83 13.55 -16.47 -11.58
N GLY A 84 14.46 -15.52 -11.76
CA GLY A 84 15.52 -15.60 -12.75
C GLY A 84 16.80 -15.99 -12.03
#